data_AF-A0A820PQG6-F1
#
_entry.id   AF-A0A820PQG6-F1
#
_cell.length_a   1.000
_cell.length_b   1.000
_cell.length_c   1.000
_cell.angle_alpha   90.00
_cell.angle_beta   90.00
_cell.angle_gamma   90.00
#
_symmetry.space_group_name_H-M   'P 1'
#
loop_
_entity.id
_entity.type
_entity.pdbx_description
1 polymer ?
#
loop_
_entity_poly.entity_id
_entity_poly.type
_entity_poly.pdbx_seq_one_letter_code
_entity_poly.pdbx_strand_id
1 'polypeptide(L)'
;MVVANHIVNSIAIYIGYNNGTFSSSIEYSTGTGSTPFMVAVGHFNNDGQLDIAVANFGSNNVGIFLGFGNSSFASQKEISIGSSRPISLGVADFNNDTLLDIVTANYGTHSISILHGYGNGNFSAPTTYSTGYDSFPSSLIVGNFNNDNYLDLAIANYGTNNVGILLGNDNGTFSSQITFSTSFGSHPYSIAAGYFNNDAFLDIAVAHYGINKIGVFLSNGNATFASQAIYSIDSASPYSIGVGDFNQDNQLDLVVTNNGINNVAVLLGNADGTFENSIMYSTGASSSISFAIEDFSKDNRLDIIVVSNDTGAIDILLGY
;
A
#
# COMPACT_ATOMS: atom_id res chain seq x y z
N MET A 1 -8.37 -6.11 11.93
CA MET A 1 -7.33 -5.13 11.57
C MET A 1 -5.98 -5.59 12.13
N VAL A 2 -4.90 -5.38 11.38
CA VAL A 2 -3.51 -5.66 11.80
C VAL A 2 -2.71 -4.37 11.64
N VAL A 3 -1.91 -4.00 12.64
CA VAL A 3 -1.08 -2.77 12.63
C VAL A 3 0.37 -3.13 12.96
N ALA A 4 1.32 -2.69 12.13
CA ALA A 4 2.74 -2.81 12.43
C ALA A 4 3.19 -1.71 13.43
N ASN A 5 3.97 -2.09 14.43
CA ASN A 5 4.55 -1.18 15.39
C ASN A 5 6.09 -1.28 15.41
N HIS A 6 6.73 -0.33 14.74
CA HIS A 6 8.18 -0.29 14.62
C HIS A 6 8.92 0.09 15.91
N ILE A 7 8.23 0.71 16.89
CA ILE A 7 8.84 1.12 18.17
C ILE A 7 9.08 -0.11 19.05
N VAL A 8 8.08 -0.99 19.15
CA VAL A 8 8.16 -2.19 20.00
C VAL A 8 8.50 -3.47 19.23
N ASN A 9 8.67 -3.40 17.91
CA ASN A 9 8.97 -4.54 17.04
C ASN A 9 7.91 -5.65 17.13
N SER A 10 6.64 -5.25 16.93
CA SER A 10 5.50 -6.16 16.93
C SER A 10 4.50 -5.82 15.83
N ILE A 11 3.59 -6.76 15.57
CA ILE A 11 2.28 -6.48 14.98
C ILE A 11 1.20 -6.58 16.05
N ALA A 12 0.25 -5.67 16.00
CA ALA A 12 -0.93 -5.61 16.86
C ALA A 12 -2.17 -6.06 16.09
N ILE A 13 -2.92 -7.01 16.64
CA ILE A 13 -4.13 -7.56 16.00
C ILE A 13 -5.37 -7.15 16.78
N TYR A 14 -6.30 -6.50 16.07
CA TYR A 14 -7.56 -6.01 16.61
C TYR A 14 -8.73 -6.75 15.97
N ILE A 15 -9.58 -7.35 16.80
CA ILE A 15 -10.78 -8.08 16.36
C ILE A 15 -11.97 -7.14 16.36
N GLY A 16 -12.61 -6.96 15.21
CA GLY A 16 -13.76 -6.08 15.04
C GLY A 16 -15.05 -6.70 15.58
N TYR A 17 -15.89 -5.88 16.21
CA TYR A 17 -17.22 -6.26 16.70
C TYR A 17 -18.35 -5.98 15.69
N ASN A 18 -18.02 -5.59 14.44
CA ASN A 18 -18.97 -5.26 13.37
C ASN A 18 -19.92 -4.09 13.71
N ASN A 19 -19.43 -3.12 14.46
CA ASN A 19 -20.15 -1.92 14.86
C ASN A 19 -19.21 -0.70 14.94
N GLY A 20 -18.10 -0.74 14.20
CA GLY A 20 -17.05 0.28 14.26
C GLY A 20 -16.16 0.23 15.52
N THR A 21 -16.29 -0.80 16.36
CA THR A 21 -15.43 -0.97 17.55
C THR A 21 -14.60 -2.26 17.50
N PHE A 22 -13.49 -2.28 18.26
CA PHE A 22 -12.51 -3.36 18.24
C PHE A 22 -12.16 -3.87 19.64
N SER A 23 -11.71 -5.12 19.73
CA SER A 23 -11.12 -5.68 20.94
C SER A 23 -9.84 -4.96 21.35
N SER A 24 -9.34 -5.25 22.55
CA SER A 24 -7.93 -5.00 22.87
C SER A 24 -7.01 -5.70 21.88
N SER A 25 -5.83 -5.13 21.60
CA SER A 25 -4.87 -5.74 20.69
C SER A 25 -4.28 -7.04 21.27
N ILE A 26 -3.96 -7.96 20.36
CA ILE A 26 -3.10 -9.10 20.63
C ILE A 26 -1.77 -8.83 19.90
N GLU A 27 -0.67 -8.82 20.65
CA GLU A 27 0.65 -8.48 20.12
C GLU A 27 1.44 -9.73 19.74
N TYR A 28 2.05 -9.70 18.56
CA TYR A 28 2.99 -10.71 18.08
C TYR A 28 4.33 -10.07 17.77
N SER A 29 5.40 -10.57 18.38
CA SER A 29 6.76 -10.07 18.13
C SER A 29 7.20 -10.38 16.69
N THR A 30 7.79 -9.37 16.04
CA THR A 30 8.43 -9.50 14.71
C THR A 30 9.95 -9.67 14.82
N GLY A 31 10.47 -9.84 16.05
CA GLY A 31 11.89 -10.01 16.34
C GLY A 31 12.60 -8.69 16.69
N THR A 32 13.61 -8.76 17.55
CA THR A 32 14.35 -7.58 18.04
C THR A 32 14.99 -6.81 16.88
N GLY A 33 14.71 -5.50 16.78
CA GLY A 33 15.27 -4.63 15.75
C GLY A 33 14.71 -4.84 14.35
N SER A 34 13.57 -5.53 14.23
CA SER A 34 12.88 -5.78 12.95
C SER A 34 12.28 -4.52 12.33
N THR A 35 11.85 -3.55 13.15
CA THR A 35 11.17 -2.31 12.74
C THR A 35 10.13 -2.57 11.63
N PRO A 36 9.05 -3.31 11.91
CA PRO A 36 8.02 -3.63 10.94
C PRO A 36 7.37 -2.38 10.37
N PHE A 37 7.20 -2.32 9.04
CA PHE A 37 6.75 -1.13 8.34
C PHE A 37 5.39 -1.31 7.65
N MET A 38 5.19 -2.45 6.98
CA MET A 38 3.97 -2.77 6.25
C MET A 38 3.52 -4.20 6.55
N VAL A 39 2.20 -4.43 6.51
CA VAL A 39 1.57 -5.75 6.64
C VAL A 39 0.66 -6.04 5.46
N ALA A 40 0.55 -7.30 5.05
CA ALA A 40 -0.54 -7.78 4.21
C ALA A 40 -1.15 -9.04 4.82
N VAL A 41 -2.38 -9.31 4.41
CA VAL A 41 -3.16 -10.45 4.86
C VAL A 41 -3.52 -11.28 3.62
N GLY A 42 -3.41 -12.60 3.71
CA GLY A 42 -3.72 -13.51 2.61
C GLY A 42 -3.71 -14.97 3.04
N HIS A 43 -4.11 -15.88 2.16
CA HIS A 43 -4.04 -17.33 2.39
C HIS A 43 -2.70 -17.86 1.87
N PHE A 44 -1.60 -17.75 2.63
CA PHE A 44 -0.27 -18.13 2.17
C PHE A 44 0.00 -19.64 2.25
N ASN A 45 -0.85 -20.38 2.96
CA ASN A 45 -0.76 -21.84 3.10
C ASN A 45 -2.02 -22.60 2.64
N ASN A 46 -3.00 -21.92 2.04
CA ASN A 46 -4.25 -22.49 1.53
C ASN A 46 -5.04 -23.36 2.52
N ASP A 47 -4.94 -23.11 3.83
CA ASP A 47 -5.68 -23.85 4.85
C ASP A 47 -7.09 -23.28 5.16
N GLY A 48 -7.47 -22.22 4.44
CA GLY A 48 -8.74 -21.50 4.61
C GLY A 48 -8.70 -20.42 5.69
N GLN A 49 -7.58 -20.24 6.40
CA GLN A 49 -7.39 -19.20 7.40
C GLN A 49 -6.51 -18.08 6.86
N LEU A 50 -6.75 -16.87 7.35
CA LEU A 50 -5.94 -15.71 6.98
C LEU A 50 -4.60 -15.75 7.71
N ASP A 51 -3.54 -15.56 6.95
CA ASP A 51 -2.16 -15.42 7.39
C ASP A 51 -1.71 -13.96 7.24
N ILE A 52 -0.57 -13.60 7.83
CA ILE A 52 -0.02 -12.24 7.78
C ILE A 52 1.41 -12.27 7.24
N ALA A 53 1.69 -11.40 6.28
CA ALA A 53 3.04 -11.07 5.82
C ALA A 53 3.45 -9.69 6.36
N VAL A 54 4.70 -9.54 6.80
CA VAL A 54 5.22 -8.31 7.40
C VAL A 54 6.55 -7.93 6.76
N ALA A 55 6.67 -6.70 6.25
CA ALA A 55 7.94 -6.14 5.81
C ALA A 55 8.71 -5.60 7.03
N ASN A 56 9.80 -6.27 7.39
CA ASN A 56 10.66 -5.88 8.50
C ASN A 56 11.86 -5.09 7.98
N PHE A 57 11.74 -3.76 8.02
CA PHE A 57 12.72 -2.82 7.46
C PHE A 57 14.12 -3.02 8.07
N GLY A 58 14.21 -3.20 9.39
CA GLY A 58 15.46 -3.18 10.13
C GLY A 58 16.21 -4.51 10.06
N SER A 59 15.49 -5.62 10.11
CA SER A 59 16.04 -6.97 9.97
C SER A 59 16.16 -7.44 8.52
N ASN A 60 15.67 -6.66 7.56
CA ASN A 60 15.72 -6.94 6.13
C ASN A 60 15.13 -8.30 5.74
N ASN A 61 13.96 -8.61 6.29
CA ASN A 61 13.25 -9.84 6.01
C ASN A 61 11.75 -9.60 5.81
N VAL A 62 11.09 -10.58 5.20
CA VAL A 62 9.63 -10.71 5.26
C VAL A 62 9.30 -11.73 6.34
N GLY A 63 8.44 -11.34 7.27
CA GLY A 63 7.87 -12.19 8.30
C GLY A 63 6.55 -12.80 7.90
N ILE A 64 6.38 -14.12 8.05
CA ILE A 64 5.12 -14.82 7.78
C ILE A 64 4.57 -15.39 9.09
N PHE A 65 3.36 -14.98 9.46
CA PHE A 65 2.59 -15.51 10.57
C PHE A 65 1.44 -16.34 10.03
N LEU A 66 1.47 -17.65 10.25
CA LEU A 66 0.38 -18.53 9.81
C LEU A 66 -0.77 -18.52 10.82
N GLY A 67 -1.99 -18.31 10.35
CA GLY A 67 -3.19 -18.20 11.18
C GLY A 67 -3.74 -19.57 11.56
N PHE A 68 -4.25 -19.69 12.79
CA PHE A 68 -4.96 -20.90 13.24
C PHE A 68 -6.49 -20.77 13.14
N GLY A 69 -7.01 -19.64 12.64
CA GLY A 69 -8.44 -19.37 12.48
C GLY A 69 -9.22 -19.08 13.76
N ASN A 70 -8.53 -18.99 14.90
CA ASN A 70 -9.09 -18.65 16.20
C ASN A 70 -8.54 -17.31 16.72
N SER A 71 -8.23 -16.39 15.80
CA SER A 71 -7.55 -15.10 16.08
C SER A 71 -6.14 -15.25 16.68
N SER A 72 -5.52 -16.42 16.55
CA SER A 72 -4.13 -16.64 16.94
C SER A 72 -3.26 -17.12 15.79
N PHE A 73 -1.96 -16.88 15.91
CA PHE A 73 -0.97 -17.11 14.86
C PHE A 73 0.23 -17.89 15.39
N ALA A 74 0.87 -18.65 14.49
CA ALA A 74 2.16 -19.26 14.74
C ALA A 74 3.25 -18.19 14.95
N SER A 75 4.38 -18.57 15.54
CA SER A 75 5.57 -17.71 15.55
C SER A 75 6.01 -17.38 14.13
N GLN A 76 6.48 -16.16 13.91
CA GLN A 76 6.93 -15.70 12.61
C GLN A 76 7.96 -16.64 11.99
N LYS A 77 7.75 -16.98 10.72
CA LYS A 77 8.80 -17.50 9.85
C LYS A 77 9.45 -16.34 9.11
N GLU A 78 10.77 -16.25 9.17
CA GLU A 78 11.54 -15.19 8.51
C GLU A 78 12.07 -15.63 7.15
N ILE A 79 11.95 -14.76 6.16
CA ILE A 79 12.52 -14.93 4.83
C ILE A 79 13.44 -13.74 4.56
N SER A 80 14.75 -13.98 4.56
CA SER A 80 15.74 -12.94 4.27
C SER A 80 15.61 -12.46 2.83
N ILE A 81 15.63 -11.14 2.65
CA ILE A 81 15.61 -10.50 1.34
C ILE A 81 16.87 -9.65 1.10
N GLY A 82 18.01 -10.05 1.70
CA GLY A 82 19.29 -9.35 1.60
C GLY A 82 19.31 -8.05 2.39
N SER A 83 20.28 -7.16 2.16
CA SER A 83 20.38 -5.85 2.85
C SER A 83 19.42 -4.79 2.27
N SER A 84 18.15 -5.16 2.10
CA SER A 84 17.18 -4.48 1.23
C SER A 84 16.32 -3.41 1.90
N ARG A 85 16.13 -3.48 3.23
CA ARG A 85 15.23 -2.59 3.98
C ARG A 85 13.83 -2.49 3.34
N PRO A 86 13.04 -3.57 3.37
CA PRO A 86 11.71 -3.58 2.76
C PRO A 86 10.79 -2.60 3.49
N ILE A 87 10.09 -1.76 2.74
CA ILE A 87 9.21 -0.72 3.30
C ILE A 87 7.74 -0.86 2.86
N SER A 88 7.51 -1.49 1.70
CA SER A 88 6.18 -1.79 1.16
C SER A 88 6.13 -3.24 0.72
N LEU A 89 4.94 -3.80 0.68
CA LEU A 89 4.69 -5.16 0.19
C LEU A 89 3.37 -5.22 -0.59
N GLY A 90 3.27 -6.17 -1.50
CA GLY A 90 2.07 -6.51 -2.25
C GLY A 90 1.93 -8.03 -2.33
N VAL A 91 0.71 -8.51 -2.52
CA VAL A 91 0.37 -9.94 -2.55
C VAL A 91 -0.54 -10.21 -3.72
N ALA A 92 -0.14 -11.13 -4.59
CA ALA A 92 -0.93 -11.57 -5.74
C ALA A 92 -0.35 -12.88 -6.29
N ASP A 93 -1.08 -13.54 -7.19
CA ASP A 93 -0.54 -14.65 -7.99
C ASP A 93 0.16 -14.06 -9.22
N PHE A 94 1.49 -13.88 -9.16
CA PHE A 94 2.23 -13.24 -10.25
C PHE A 94 2.55 -14.21 -11.39
N ASN A 95 2.59 -15.52 -11.12
CA ASN A 95 3.01 -16.55 -12.07
C ASN A 95 1.85 -17.44 -12.57
N ASN A 96 0.61 -17.10 -12.21
CA ASN A 96 -0.63 -17.81 -12.56
C ASN A 96 -0.68 -19.27 -12.08
N ASP A 97 -0.05 -19.57 -10.93
CA ASP A 97 -0.06 -20.92 -10.35
C ASP A 97 -1.16 -21.13 -9.28
N THR A 98 -2.01 -20.12 -9.07
CA THR A 98 -3.11 -20.03 -8.08
C THR A 98 -2.66 -19.90 -6.63
N LEU A 99 -1.37 -19.69 -6.38
CA LEU A 99 -0.80 -19.49 -5.06
C LEU A 99 -0.43 -18.01 -4.89
N LEU A 100 -0.57 -17.51 -3.65
CA LEU A 100 -0.21 -16.13 -3.36
C LEU A 100 1.31 -15.98 -3.28
N ASP A 101 1.85 -15.11 -4.12
CA ASP A 101 3.21 -14.62 -4.09
C ASP A 101 3.31 -13.31 -3.31
N ILE A 102 4.55 -12.91 -2.98
CA ILE A 102 4.84 -11.64 -2.31
C ILE A 102 5.79 -10.82 -3.18
N VAL A 103 5.49 -9.53 -3.30
CA VAL A 103 6.43 -8.51 -3.79
C VAL A 103 6.82 -7.55 -2.67
N THR A 104 8.08 -7.11 -2.62
CA THR A 104 8.54 -6.07 -1.69
C THR A 104 9.17 -4.88 -2.42
N ALA A 105 8.95 -3.66 -1.92
CA ALA A 105 9.74 -2.48 -2.30
C ALA A 105 10.94 -2.35 -1.36
N ASN A 106 12.14 -2.39 -1.90
CA ASN A 106 13.39 -2.44 -1.15
C ASN A 106 14.08 -1.08 -1.16
N TYR A 107 13.80 -0.27 -0.15
CA TYR A 107 14.31 1.09 -0.04
C TYR A 107 15.85 1.14 -0.09
N GLY A 108 16.52 0.20 0.58
CA GLY A 108 17.98 0.20 0.74
C GLY A 108 18.77 -0.28 -0.49
N THR A 109 18.14 -1.04 -1.39
CA THR A 109 18.81 -1.62 -2.57
C THR A 109 18.32 -1.08 -3.90
N HIS A 110 17.37 -0.13 -3.90
CA HIS A 110 16.81 0.47 -5.12
C HIS A 110 16.24 -0.60 -6.06
N SER A 111 15.44 -1.49 -5.48
CA SER A 111 14.89 -2.65 -6.17
C SER A 111 13.52 -3.06 -5.64
N ILE A 112 12.87 -3.98 -6.34
CA ILE A 112 11.81 -4.82 -5.78
C ILE A 112 12.28 -6.27 -5.72
N SER A 113 11.68 -7.07 -4.84
CA SER A 113 11.89 -8.53 -4.78
C SER A 113 10.57 -9.27 -4.94
N ILE A 114 10.55 -10.33 -5.75
CA ILE A 114 9.43 -11.27 -5.90
C ILE A 114 9.78 -12.57 -5.19
N LEU A 115 8.86 -13.07 -4.38
CA LEU A 115 8.96 -14.34 -3.67
C LEU A 115 7.73 -15.17 -4.06
N HIS A 116 7.95 -16.24 -4.83
CA HIS A 116 6.84 -17.09 -5.27
C HIS A 116 6.39 -18.02 -4.15
N GLY A 117 5.08 -18.08 -3.90
CA GLY A 117 4.47 -18.92 -2.90
C GLY A 117 4.47 -20.39 -3.30
N TYR A 118 4.66 -21.28 -2.34
CA TYR A 118 4.49 -22.72 -2.54
C TYR A 118 3.15 -23.24 -1.97
N GLY A 119 2.25 -22.34 -1.55
CA GLY A 119 0.92 -22.69 -1.05
C GLY A 119 0.92 -23.45 0.28
N ASN A 120 2.04 -23.42 1.01
CA ASN A 120 2.21 -24.12 2.28
C ASN A 120 2.91 -23.24 3.35
N GLY A 121 2.87 -21.92 3.18
CA GLY A 121 3.59 -20.95 4.01
C GLY A 121 5.10 -20.88 3.74
N ASN A 122 5.61 -21.60 2.74
CA ASN A 122 6.97 -21.45 2.23
C ASN A 122 6.96 -20.68 0.91
N PHE A 123 8.08 -20.01 0.63
CA PHE A 123 8.27 -19.19 -0.55
C PHE A 123 9.62 -19.47 -1.20
N SER A 124 9.78 -19.11 -2.46
CA SER A 124 11.04 -19.15 -3.18
C SER A 124 12.09 -18.23 -2.57
N ALA A 125 13.33 -18.40 -3.02
CA ALA A 125 14.34 -17.36 -2.86
C ALA A 125 13.87 -16.09 -3.62
N PRO A 126 14.22 -14.89 -3.13
CA PRO A 126 13.79 -13.65 -3.76
C PRO A 126 14.46 -13.45 -5.12
N THR A 127 13.64 -13.15 -6.13
CA THR A 127 14.10 -12.66 -7.44
C THR A 127 14.03 -11.14 -7.45
N THR A 128 15.14 -10.46 -7.75
CA THR A 128 15.25 -9.00 -7.62
C THR A 128 15.21 -8.29 -8.97
N TYR A 129 14.46 -7.18 -9.03
CA TYR A 129 14.39 -6.29 -10.20
C TYR A 129 14.80 -4.88 -9.80
N SER A 130 15.68 -4.26 -10.57
CA SER A 130 16.17 -2.89 -10.30
C SER A 130 15.07 -1.87 -10.57
N THR A 131 14.94 -0.89 -9.67
CA THR A 131 14.09 0.30 -9.87
C THR A 131 14.87 1.54 -10.29
N GLY A 132 16.15 1.36 -10.62
CA GLY A 132 17.09 2.42 -10.99
C GLY A 132 17.91 2.92 -9.79
N TYR A 133 19.16 3.34 -10.05
CA TYR A 133 20.05 3.87 -9.02
C TYR A 133 19.43 5.10 -8.33
N ASP A 134 19.60 5.20 -7.00
CA ASP A 134 19.03 6.25 -6.14
C ASP A 134 17.49 6.39 -6.21
N SER A 135 16.77 5.36 -6.67
CA SER A 135 15.30 5.42 -6.79
C SER A 135 14.57 5.43 -5.45
N PHE A 136 15.10 4.74 -4.44
CA PHE A 136 14.52 4.60 -3.10
C PHE A 136 13.01 4.27 -3.16
N PRO A 137 12.62 3.09 -3.68
CA PRO A 137 11.22 2.77 -3.86
C PRO A 137 10.48 2.76 -2.52
N SER A 138 9.44 3.58 -2.40
CA SER A 138 8.72 3.89 -1.15
C SER A 138 7.38 3.18 -1.05
N SER A 139 6.72 2.94 -2.19
CA SER A 139 5.42 2.28 -2.30
C SER A 139 5.36 1.51 -3.61
N LEU A 140 4.56 0.43 -3.62
CA LEU A 140 4.21 -0.28 -4.84
C LEU A 140 2.72 -0.65 -4.82
N ILE A 141 2.15 -0.85 -6.01
CA ILE A 141 0.81 -1.41 -6.21
C ILE A 141 0.83 -2.38 -7.38
N VAL A 142 -0.10 -3.33 -7.35
CA VAL A 142 -0.28 -4.37 -8.37
C VAL A 142 -1.48 -4.00 -9.23
N GLY A 143 -1.39 -4.16 -10.54
CA GLY A 143 -2.49 -3.88 -11.46
C GLY A 143 -2.15 -4.24 -12.90
N ASN A 144 -3.11 -4.22 -13.81
CA ASN A 144 -2.87 -4.41 -15.24
C ASN A 144 -2.76 -3.03 -15.89
N PHE A 145 -1.53 -2.53 -16.07
CA PHE A 145 -1.28 -1.15 -16.53
C PHE A 145 -1.12 -1.05 -18.05
N ASN A 146 -1.00 -2.17 -18.76
CA ASN A 146 -0.88 -2.23 -20.21
C ASN A 146 -2.01 -2.99 -20.94
N ASN A 147 -3.02 -3.47 -20.20
CA ASN A 147 -4.17 -4.24 -20.67
C ASN A 147 -3.83 -5.58 -21.36
N ASP A 148 -2.74 -6.24 -20.97
CA ASP A 148 -2.38 -7.56 -21.52
C ASP A 148 -2.91 -8.76 -20.71
N ASN A 149 -3.52 -8.49 -19.54
CA ASN A 149 -4.06 -9.45 -18.57
C ASN A 149 -3.03 -10.15 -17.69
N TYR A 150 -1.78 -9.69 -17.70
CA TYR A 150 -0.80 -10.05 -16.69
C TYR A 150 -0.74 -8.96 -15.61
N LEU A 151 -0.34 -9.35 -14.41
CA LEU A 151 -0.17 -8.41 -13.31
C LEU A 151 1.14 -7.67 -13.47
N ASP A 152 1.05 -6.36 -13.61
CA ASP A 152 2.14 -5.41 -13.59
C ASP A 152 2.33 -4.81 -12.20
N LEU A 153 3.43 -4.07 -12.03
CA LEU A 153 3.71 -3.32 -10.81
C LEU A 153 3.90 -1.84 -11.15
N ALA A 154 3.24 -0.96 -10.38
CA ALA A 154 3.60 0.45 -10.32
C ALA A 154 4.38 0.74 -9.04
N ILE A 155 5.42 1.56 -9.11
CA ILE A 155 6.38 1.81 -8.02
C ILE A 155 6.61 3.31 -7.88
N ALA A 156 6.40 3.84 -6.67
CA ALA A 156 6.79 5.20 -6.33
C ALA A 156 8.28 5.26 -6.03
N ASN A 157 9.05 5.93 -6.89
CA ASN A 157 10.49 6.10 -6.70
C ASN A 157 10.78 7.46 -6.06
N TYR A 158 10.83 7.45 -4.72
CA TYR A 158 10.99 8.65 -3.91
C TYR A 158 12.19 9.51 -4.32
N GLY A 159 13.35 8.90 -4.56
CA GLY A 159 14.60 9.65 -4.84
C GLY A 159 14.72 10.21 -6.24
N THR A 160 14.18 9.51 -7.23
CA THR A 160 14.32 9.89 -8.64
C THR A 160 13.11 10.65 -9.20
N ASN A 161 12.13 10.99 -8.35
CA ASN A 161 10.95 11.79 -8.70
C ASN A 161 10.21 11.26 -9.95
N ASN A 162 9.95 9.95 -9.94
CA ASN A 162 9.18 9.28 -10.97
C ASN A 162 8.34 8.15 -10.37
N VAL A 163 7.38 7.68 -11.17
CA VAL A 163 6.77 6.38 -10.98
C VAL A 163 7.32 5.43 -12.04
N GLY A 164 7.58 4.21 -11.59
CA GLY A 164 8.00 3.09 -12.41
C GLY A 164 6.89 2.11 -12.71
N ILE A 165 6.81 1.62 -13.93
CA ILE A 165 6.01 0.46 -14.28
C ILE A 165 6.93 -0.70 -14.66
N LEU A 166 6.85 -1.81 -13.93
CA LEU A 166 7.44 -3.08 -14.32
C LEU A 166 6.33 -3.95 -14.93
N LEU A 167 6.44 -4.24 -16.22
CA LEU A 167 5.46 -5.08 -16.93
C LEU A 167 5.66 -6.56 -16.59
N GLY A 168 4.59 -7.21 -16.15
CA GLY A 168 4.55 -8.63 -15.86
C GLY A 168 4.60 -9.47 -17.13
N ASN A 169 5.08 -10.70 -17.00
CA ASN A 169 5.02 -11.72 -18.03
C ASN A 169 4.26 -12.93 -17.49
N ASP A 170 3.80 -13.80 -18.39
CA ASP A 170 3.02 -15.00 -18.09
C ASP A 170 3.65 -15.97 -17.07
N ASN A 171 4.98 -15.93 -16.94
CA ASN A 171 5.78 -16.79 -16.08
C ASN A 171 6.16 -16.17 -14.73
N GLY A 172 5.56 -15.03 -14.35
CA GLY A 172 5.84 -14.32 -13.11
C GLY A 172 7.16 -13.54 -13.08
N THR A 173 7.79 -13.35 -14.24
CA THR A 173 8.95 -12.45 -14.37
C THR A 173 8.52 -11.07 -14.82
N PHE A 174 9.35 -10.06 -14.53
CA PHE A 174 9.07 -8.68 -14.91
C PHE A 174 10.10 -8.12 -15.90
N SER A 175 9.61 -7.28 -16.81
CA SER A 175 10.43 -6.52 -17.74
C SER A 175 11.16 -5.37 -17.04
N SER A 176 12.16 -4.79 -17.71
CA SER A 176 12.81 -3.56 -17.25
C SER A 176 11.78 -2.44 -17.08
N GLN A 177 11.98 -1.63 -16.05
CA GLN A 177 11.06 -0.56 -15.68
C GLN A 177 10.93 0.51 -16.77
N ILE A 178 9.69 0.92 -17.05
CA ILE A 178 9.32 2.12 -17.80
C ILE A 178 9.02 3.23 -16.79
N THR A 179 9.48 4.46 -17.01
CA THR A 179 9.29 5.56 -16.05
C THR A 179 8.57 6.75 -16.64
N PHE A 180 7.83 7.45 -15.79
CA PHE A 180 7.29 8.78 -16.07
C PHE A 180 7.51 9.72 -14.87
N SER A 181 7.79 10.99 -15.16
CA SER A 181 8.15 11.97 -14.13
C SER A 181 6.96 12.43 -13.31
N THR A 182 7.18 12.66 -12.02
CA THR A 182 6.20 13.19 -11.06
C THR A 182 6.42 14.67 -10.72
N SER A 183 7.22 15.39 -11.52
CA SER A 183 7.77 16.74 -11.26
C SER A 183 9.03 16.74 -10.40
N PHE A 184 9.88 17.74 -10.61
CA PHE A 184 11.12 17.91 -9.84
C PHE A 184 10.82 18.15 -8.35
N GLY A 185 11.50 17.38 -7.48
CA GLY A 185 11.36 17.49 -6.03
C GLY A 185 10.04 16.95 -5.47
N SER A 186 9.23 16.25 -6.27
CA SER A 186 7.92 15.76 -5.84
C SER A 186 8.01 14.68 -4.75
N HIS A 187 9.10 13.89 -4.75
CA HIS A 187 9.32 12.78 -3.82
C HIS A 187 8.07 11.91 -3.64
N PRO A 188 7.66 11.14 -4.67
CA PRO A 188 6.44 10.35 -4.61
C PRO A 188 6.57 9.30 -3.49
N TYR A 189 5.65 9.34 -2.53
CA TYR A 189 5.75 8.51 -1.32
C TYR A 189 4.78 7.34 -1.33
N SER A 190 3.55 7.57 -1.78
CA SER A 190 2.50 6.55 -1.86
C SER A 190 1.74 6.70 -3.17
N ILE A 191 1.23 5.57 -3.67
CA ILE A 191 0.46 5.50 -4.91
C ILE A 191 -0.77 4.64 -4.71
N ALA A 192 -1.84 4.99 -5.41
CA ALA A 192 -3.05 4.20 -5.52
C ALA A 192 -3.48 4.14 -6.98
N ALA A 193 -4.23 3.10 -7.34
CA ALA A 193 -4.77 2.92 -8.69
C ALA A 193 -6.29 2.80 -8.67
N GLY A 194 -6.93 3.26 -9.74
CA GLY A 194 -8.37 3.21 -9.92
C GLY A 194 -8.76 3.59 -11.34
N TYR A 195 -10.00 3.29 -11.73
CA TYR A 195 -10.58 3.75 -13.00
C TYR A 195 -11.22 5.13 -12.76
N PHE A 196 -10.46 6.22 -12.90
CA PHE A 196 -10.92 7.55 -12.49
C PHE A 196 -11.75 8.28 -13.55
N ASN A 197 -11.67 7.87 -14.81
CA ASN A 197 -12.28 8.56 -15.95
C ASN A 197 -13.20 7.70 -16.84
N ASN A 198 -13.61 6.51 -16.38
CA ASN A 198 -14.45 5.55 -17.12
C ASN A 198 -13.92 5.10 -18.49
N ASP A 199 -12.66 5.38 -18.82
CA ASP A 199 -11.96 4.59 -19.81
C ASP A 199 -11.50 3.29 -19.14
N ALA A 200 -11.41 2.19 -19.87
CA ALA A 200 -11.17 0.88 -19.25
C ALA A 200 -9.72 0.72 -18.76
N PHE A 201 -8.98 1.81 -18.54
CA PHE A 201 -7.56 1.79 -18.22
C PHE A 201 -7.33 2.20 -16.78
N LEU A 202 -6.42 1.47 -16.14
CA LEU A 202 -6.12 1.70 -14.73
C LEU A 202 -5.23 2.94 -14.59
N ASP A 203 -5.77 3.98 -13.95
CA ASP A 203 -5.11 5.26 -13.67
C ASP A 203 -4.30 5.20 -12.36
N ILE A 204 -3.46 6.22 -12.13
CA ILE A 204 -2.62 6.31 -10.93
C ILE A 204 -2.79 7.65 -10.23
N ALA A 205 -3.06 7.62 -8.93
CA ALA A 205 -2.96 8.75 -8.02
C ALA A 205 -1.69 8.64 -7.17
N VAL A 206 -0.99 9.76 -6.95
CA VAL A 206 0.33 9.82 -6.30
C VAL A 206 0.34 10.87 -5.20
N ALA A 207 0.74 10.48 -4.00
CA ALA A 207 1.06 11.38 -2.90
C ALA A 207 2.48 11.95 -3.09
N HIS A 208 2.58 13.24 -3.44
CA HIS A 208 3.86 13.92 -3.62
C HIS A 208 4.29 14.60 -2.31
N TYR A 209 5.03 13.86 -1.49
CA TYR A 209 5.48 14.30 -0.18
C TYR A 209 6.32 15.60 -0.25
N GLY A 210 7.19 15.73 -1.25
CA GLY A 210 8.15 16.82 -1.33
C GLY A 210 7.60 18.16 -1.81
N ILE A 211 6.42 18.16 -2.45
CA ILE A 211 5.76 19.38 -2.95
C ILE A 211 4.38 19.63 -2.34
N ASN A 212 3.95 18.79 -1.39
CA ASN A 212 2.67 18.92 -0.69
C ASN A 212 1.46 18.92 -1.65
N LYS A 213 1.43 17.96 -2.59
CA LYS A 213 0.38 17.83 -3.61
C LYS A 213 -0.01 16.38 -3.83
N ILE A 214 -1.18 16.18 -4.44
CA ILE A 214 -1.57 14.93 -5.07
C ILE A 214 -1.43 15.10 -6.58
N GLY A 215 -0.85 14.11 -7.26
CA GLY A 215 -0.85 14.03 -8.72
C GLY A 215 -1.74 12.90 -9.21
N VAL A 216 -2.56 13.14 -10.23
CA VAL A 216 -3.38 12.12 -10.88
C VAL A 216 -2.96 11.97 -12.33
N PHE A 217 -2.62 10.75 -12.72
CA PHE A 217 -2.12 10.37 -14.03
C PHE A 217 -3.15 9.47 -14.71
N LEU A 218 -3.76 9.96 -15.78
CA LEU A 218 -4.68 9.17 -16.60
C LEU A 218 -3.90 8.28 -17.56
N SER A 219 -4.28 7.01 -17.64
CA SER A 219 -3.61 5.99 -18.43
C SER A 219 -4.01 6.04 -19.90
N ASN A 220 -3.07 5.77 -20.79
CA ASN A 220 -3.35 5.53 -22.21
C ASN A 220 -3.56 4.04 -22.52
N GLY A 221 -3.61 3.19 -21.49
CA GLY A 221 -3.86 1.75 -21.61
C GLY A 221 -2.70 0.91 -22.14
N ASN A 222 -1.48 1.45 -22.16
CA ASN A 222 -0.27 0.79 -22.65
C ASN A 222 0.97 1.07 -21.77
N ALA A 223 0.75 1.22 -20.46
CA ALA A 223 1.73 1.64 -19.46
C ALA A 223 2.38 3.03 -19.73
N THR A 224 1.70 3.87 -20.52
CA THR A 224 2.00 5.30 -20.63
C THR A 224 0.87 6.12 -20.05
N PHE A 225 1.20 7.31 -19.56
CA PHE A 225 0.26 8.18 -18.86
C PHE A 225 0.28 9.59 -19.42
N ALA A 226 -0.87 10.25 -19.38
CA ALA A 226 -0.98 11.68 -19.65
C ALA A 226 -0.22 12.52 -18.61
N SER A 227 -0.05 13.81 -18.88
CA SER A 227 0.47 14.75 -17.88
C SER A 227 -0.44 14.79 -16.66
N GLN A 228 0.16 14.78 -15.46
CA GLN A 228 -0.63 14.79 -14.23
C GLN A 228 -1.49 16.04 -14.05
N ALA A 229 -2.71 15.83 -13.57
CA ALA A 229 -3.46 16.86 -12.86
C ALA A 229 -2.92 16.97 -11.43
N ILE A 230 -2.82 18.20 -10.90
CA ILE A 230 -2.26 18.47 -9.57
C ILE A 230 -3.34 19.05 -8.65
N TYR A 231 -3.50 18.43 -7.49
CA TYR A 231 -4.44 18.85 -6.45
C TYR A 231 -3.68 19.31 -5.20
N SER A 232 -4.17 20.39 -4.59
CA SER A 232 -3.61 20.94 -3.37
C SER A 232 -4.33 20.36 -2.16
N ILE A 233 -3.58 20.08 -1.09
CA ILE A 233 -4.09 19.54 0.17
C ILE A 233 -3.62 20.37 1.36
N ASP A 234 -3.69 21.70 1.20
CA ASP A 234 -3.13 22.68 2.14
C ASP A 234 -1.64 22.44 2.46
N SER A 235 -1.13 22.96 3.58
CA SER A 235 0.29 22.85 3.98
C SER A 235 0.64 21.47 4.57
N ALA A 236 -0.03 20.43 4.09
CA ALA A 236 0.12 19.05 4.49
C ALA A 236 1.19 18.32 3.68
N SER A 237 1.96 17.43 4.30
CA SER A 237 2.81 16.50 3.57
C SER A 237 2.06 15.18 3.38
N PRO A 238 1.55 14.87 2.18
CA PRO A 238 0.78 13.66 1.94
C PRO A 238 1.68 12.45 2.13
N TYR A 239 1.18 11.46 2.86
CA TYR A 239 1.96 10.31 3.26
C TYR A 239 1.42 9.02 2.67
N SER A 240 0.13 8.72 2.86
CA SER A 240 -0.54 7.57 2.25
C SER A 240 -1.74 8.04 1.43
N ILE A 241 -2.00 7.40 0.30
CA ILE A 241 -3.16 7.66 -0.57
C ILE A 241 -3.93 6.37 -0.83
N GLY A 242 -5.26 6.45 -0.82
CA GLY A 242 -6.17 5.35 -1.06
C GLY A 242 -7.37 5.79 -1.88
N VAL A 243 -8.15 4.80 -2.30
CA VAL A 243 -9.26 4.96 -3.24
C VAL A 243 -10.50 4.27 -2.68
N GLY A 244 -11.67 4.90 -2.82
CA GLY A 244 -12.95 4.35 -2.40
C GLY A 244 -14.09 5.27 -2.82
N ASP A 245 -15.32 4.77 -2.84
CA ASP A 245 -16.52 5.61 -3.02
C ASP A 245 -17.00 6.05 -1.62
N PHE A 246 -16.59 7.25 -1.19
CA PHE A 246 -16.86 7.74 0.17
C PHE A 246 -18.20 8.46 0.27
N ASN A 247 -18.80 8.87 -0.85
CA ASN A 247 -20.07 9.59 -0.90
C ASN A 247 -21.24 8.77 -1.51
N GLN A 248 -20.99 7.51 -1.87
CA GLN A 248 -21.95 6.57 -2.47
C GLN A 248 -22.52 7.00 -3.84
N ASP A 249 -21.74 7.76 -4.62
CA ASP A 249 -22.16 8.19 -5.96
C ASP A 249 -21.71 7.23 -7.09
N ASN A 250 -21.03 6.14 -6.73
CA ASN A 250 -20.41 5.14 -7.61
C ASN A 250 -19.20 5.66 -8.41
N GLN A 251 -18.59 6.75 -7.97
CA GLN A 251 -17.33 7.25 -8.50
C GLN A 251 -16.22 7.00 -7.47
N LEU A 252 -15.01 6.81 -7.98
CA LEU A 252 -13.87 6.63 -7.11
C LEU A 252 -13.37 7.99 -6.62
N ASP A 253 -13.34 8.14 -5.30
CA ASP A 253 -12.76 9.27 -4.58
C ASP A 253 -11.36 8.91 -4.08
N LEU A 254 -10.62 9.92 -3.62
CA LEU A 254 -9.31 9.75 -2.98
C LEU A 254 -9.39 10.07 -1.49
N VAL A 255 -8.70 9.28 -0.68
CA VAL A 255 -8.41 9.58 0.72
C VAL A 255 -6.89 9.67 0.93
N VAL A 256 -6.44 10.67 1.68
CA VAL A 256 -5.02 10.93 1.90
C VAL A 256 -4.73 11.23 3.37
N THR A 257 -3.80 10.50 3.97
CA THR A 257 -3.28 10.84 5.30
C THR A 257 -2.14 11.82 5.19
N ASN A 258 -2.08 12.74 6.15
CA ASN A 258 -1.13 13.83 6.14
C ASN A 258 -0.14 13.73 7.30
N ASN A 259 1.15 13.80 6.98
CA ASN A 259 2.22 13.87 7.96
C ASN A 259 2.39 15.32 8.44
N GLY A 260 2.55 15.51 9.76
CA GLY A 260 2.80 16.80 10.39
C GLY A 260 1.56 17.67 10.66
N ILE A 261 0.37 17.21 10.28
CA ILE A 261 -0.91 17.81 10.63
C ILE A 261 -1.94 16.76 11.04
N ASN A 262 -2.94 17.16 11.82
CA ASN A 262 -3.93 16.27 12.41
C ASN A 262 -5.20 16.11 11.56
N ASN A 263 -5.03 15.62 10.32
CA ASN A 263 -6.18 15.37 9.47
C ASN A 263 -5.94 14.28 8.40
N VAL A 264 -7.07 13.86 7.84
CA VAL A 264 -7.17 13.13 6.58
C VAL A 264 -7.89 14.02 5.57
N ALA A 265 -7.40 14.05 4.33
CA ALA A 265 -8.06 14.72 3.22
C ALA A 265 -8.88 13.72 2.41
N VAL A 266 -10.09 14.09 1.99
CA VAL A 266 -10.88 13.35 1.00
C VAL A 266 -11.13 14.25 -0.21
N LEU A 267 -10.88 13.76 -1.43
CA LEU A 267 -11.15 14.47 -2.67
C LEU A 267 -12.18 13.65 -3.46
N LEU A 268 -13.34 14.24 -3.73
CA LEU A 268 -14.43 13.56 -4.43
C LEU A 268 -14.16 13.50 -5.93
N GLY A 269 -14.43 12.34 -6.56
CA GLY A 269 -14.21 12.12 -7.99
C GLY A 269 -15.37 12.60 -8.86
N ASN A 270 -15.07 13.09 -10.06
CA ASN A 270 -16.07 13.55 -11.04
C ASN A 270 -16.29 12.58 -12.22
N ALA A 271 -15.77 11.34 -12.15
CA ALA A 271 -15.86 10.31 -13.20
C ALA A 271 -15.23 10.67 -14.56
N ASP A 272 -14.55 11.81 -14.67
CA ASP A 272 -13.85 12.27 -15.88
C ASP A 272 -12.33 12.36 -15.66
N GLY A 273 -11.84 11.75 -14.57
CA GLY A 273 -10.44 11.81 -14.16
C GLY A 273 -10.09 13.06 -13.34
N THR A 274 -11.06 13.95 -13.08
CA THR A 274 -10.89 15.10 -12.21
C THR A 274 -11.46 14.87 -10.81
N PHE A 275 -10.95 15.65 -9.84
CA PHE A 275 -11.38 15.60 -8.45
C PHE A 275 -11.76 16.99 -7.94
N GLU A 276 -12.69 17.04 -7.00
CA GLU A 276 -13.06 18.25 -6.27
C GLU A 276 -11.93 18.71 -5.33
N ASN A 277 -12.13 19.89 -4.71
CA ASN A 277 -11.24 20.36 -3.66
C ASN A 277 -11.29 19.43 -2.45
N SER A 278 -10.15 19.28 -1.76
CA SER A 278 -10.06 18.42 -0.58
C SER A 278 -10.95 18.89 0.57
N ILE A 279 -11.68 17.94 1.15
CA ILE A 279 -12.40 18.08 2.42
C ILE A 279 -11.51 17.49 3.51
N MET A 280 -11.26 18.25 4.59
CA MET A 280 -10.36 17.85 5.67
C MET A 280 -11.15 17.35 6.87
N TYR A 281 -10.84 16.14 7.33
CA TYR A 281 -11.40 15.53 8.53
C TYR A 281 -10.35 15.47 9.63
N SER A 282 -10.65 16.04 10.79
CA SER A 282 -9.70 16.07 11.91
C SER A 282 -9.46 14.69 12.49
N THR A 283 -8.21 14.38 12.78
CA THR A 283 -7.78 13.21 13.54
C THR A 283 -7.32 13.63 14.94
N GLY A 284 -7.24 12.67 15.87
CA GLY A 284 -6.82 12.91 17.25
C GLY A 284 -5.30 13.11 17.41
N ALA A 285 -4.54 12.93 16.34
CA ALA A 285 -3.09 12.85 16.35
C ALA A 285 -2.46 13.66 15.21
N SER A 286 -1.24 14.18 15.39
CA SER A 286 -0.61 15.16 14.50
C SER A 286 0.15 14.58 13.31
N SER A 287 0.18 13.26 13.18
CA SER A 287 0.94 12.58 12.12
C SER A 287 0.28 11.26 11.73
N SER A 288 -0.75 11.34 10.89
CA SER A 288 -1.40 10.18 10.29
C SER A 288 -0.54 9.61 9.16
N ILE A 289 -0.16 8.33 9.28
CA ILE A 289 0.83 7.69 8.40
C ILE A 289 0.29 6.51 7.58
N SER A 290 -0.87 5.97 7.96
CA SER A 290 -1.49 4.87 7.23
C SER A 290 -2.97 4.83 7.55
N PHE A 291 -3.73 4.13 6.72
CA PHE A 291 -5.13 3.88 6.93
C PHE A 291 -5.56 2.49 6.47
N ALA A 292 -6.75 2.07 6.89
CA ALA A 292 -7.52 0.99 6.29
C ALA A 292 -8.92 1.52 5.93
N ILE A 293 -9.46 1.09 4.78
CA ILE A 293 -10.77 1.48 4.28
C ILE A 293 -11.64 0.23 4.16
N GLU A 294 -12.76 0.20 4.86
CA GLU A 294 -13.76 -0.88 4.79
C GLU A 294 -15.07 -0.42 5.45
N ASP A 295 -16.18 -1.09 5.20
CA ASP A 295 -17.39 -0.95 6.00
C ASP A 295 -17.25 -1.71 7.34
N PHE A 296 -16.55 -1.09 8.30
CA PHE A 296 -16.30 -1.68 9.62
C PHE A 296 -17.54 -1.64 10.53
N SER A 297 -18.47 -0.73 10.24
CA SER A 297 -19.73 -0.54 10.96
C SER A 297 -20.90 -1.37 10.44
N LYS A 298 -20.77 -1.94 9.24
CA LYS A 298 -21.80 -2.70 8.50
C LYS A 298 -23.01 -1.86 8.11
N ASP A 299 -22.79 -0.59 7.79
CA ASP A 299 -23.83 0.35 7.34
C ASP A 299 -23.84 0.58 5.82
N ASN A 300 -23.00 -0.15 5.08
CA ASN A 300 -22.73 -0.06 3.64
C ASN A 300 -22.02 1.25 3.22
N ARG A 301 -21.40 1.97 4.15
CA ARG A 301 -20.50 3.08 3.83
C ARG A 301 -19.07 2.72 4.17
N LEU A 302 -18.13 3.29 3.43
CA LEU A 302 -16.73 3.12 3.72
C LEU A 302 -16.38 3.92 4.98
N ASP A 303 -15.83 3.23 5.97
CA ASP A 303 -15.19 3.82 7.13
C ASP A 303 -13.68 3.90 6.88
N ILE A 304 -13.01 4.86 7.52
CA ILE A 304 -11.55 5.03 7.44
C ILE A 304 -10.97 4.86 8.84
N ILE A 305 -10.11 3.86 9.02
CA ILE A 305 -9.29 3.72 10.22
C ILE A 305 -7.93 4.32 9.94
N VAL A 306 -7.45 5.22 10.80
CA VAL A 306 -6.20 5.96 10.62
C VAL A 306 -5.23 5.60 11.73
N VAL A 307 -3.99 5.28 11.38
CA VAL A 307 -2.90 5.02 12.33
C VAL A 307 -1.95 6.20 12.33
N SER A 308 -1.60 6.67 13.52
CA SER A 308 -0.70 7.81 13.71
C SER A 308 0.60 7.46 14.42
N ASN A 309 1.70 8.10 13.99
CA ASN A 309 3.06 7.77 14.42
C ASN A 309 3.43 8.31 15.81
N ASP A 310 2.85 9.44 16.18
CA ASP A 310 3.24 10.26 17.34
C ASP A 310 2.59 9.81 18.67
N THR A 311 1.39 9.25 18.59
CA THR A 311 0.58 8.88 19.76
C THR A 311 0.33 7.38 19.88
N GLY A 312 0.61 6.61 18.81
CA GLY A 312 0.12 5.24 18.67
C GLY A 312 -1.41 5.15 18.61
N ALA A 313 -2.09 6.30 18.47
CA ALA A 313 -3.54 6.36 18.40
C ALA A 313 -4.04 5.78 17.07
N ILE A 314 -5.21 5.16 17.18
CA ILE A 314 -6.00 4.68 16.05
C ILE A 314 -7.29 5.49 16.08
N ASP A 315 -7.49 6.33 15.07
CA ASP A 315 -8.71 7.09 14.88
C ASP A 315 -9.63 6.35 13.91
N ILE A 316 -10.94 6.40 14.13
CA ILE A 316 -11.95 5.78 13.25
C ILE A 316 -12.89 6.88 12.79
N LEU A 317 -12.88 7.14 11.48
CA LEU A 317 -13.78 8.06 10.81
C LEU A 317 -14.88 7.22 10.17
N LEU A 318 -16.07 7.23 10.77
CA LEU A 318 -17.22 6.50 10.22
C LEU A 318 -17.80 7.23 9.02
N GLY A 319 -18.19 6.48 7.99
CA GLY A 319 -18.95 7.01 6.86
C GLY A 319 -20.34 7.45 7.30
N TYR A 320 -20.78 8.65 6.91
CA TYR A 320 -22.09 9.21 7.27
C TYR A 320 -22.89 9.68 6.07
#